data_AF-A0A164S8S8-F1
#
_entry.id   AF-A0A164S8S8-F1
#
_cell.length_a   1.000
_cell.length_b   1.000
_cell.length_c   1.000
_cell.angle_alpha   90.00
_cell.angle_beta   90.00
_cell.angle_gamma   90.00
#
_symmetry.space_group_name_H-M   'P 1'
#
loop_
_entity.id
_entity.type
_entity.pdbx_description
1 polymer ?
#
loop_
_entity_poly.entity_id
_entity_poly.type
_entity_poly.pdbx_seq_one_letter_code
_entity_poly.pdbx_strand_id
1 'polypeptide(L)'
;MNSTTSRAANTSTRPQQWAIAYGSQKRSTMAIMTLLIWLVMTVDVAQPADTLYLCMKNCEQCKSMYGAYFEGDLCAKSCFRLKGAFIPDCIDVASIGQFLNKNE
;
A
#
# COMPACT_ATOMS: atom_id res chain seq x y z
N MET A 1 -15.72 84.76 -24.48
CA MET A 1 -15.07 83.81 -23.55
C MET A 1 -16.14 82.84 -23.05
N ASN A 2 -15.94 81.53 -23.20
CA ASN A 2 -16.57 80.48 -22.36
C ASN A 2 -15.98 79.11 -22.72
N SER A 3 -14.86 78.81 -22.07
CA SER A 3 -14.38 77.46 -21.79
C SER A 3 -15.23 76.96 -20.60
N THR A 4 -15.67 75.72 -20.43
CA THR A 4 -15.11 74.43 -20.80
C THR A 4 -16.21 73.39 -20.49
N THR A 5 -16.63 72.60 -21.49
CA THR A 5 -17.43 71.40 -21.24
C THR A 5 -16.48 70.27 -20.91
N SER A 6 -16.37 69.90 -19.63
CA SER A 6 -15.54 68.77 -19.20
C SER A 6 -16.27 67.45 -19.45
N ARG A 7 -15.79 66.70 -20.44
CA ARG A 7 -16.05 65.26 -20.60
C ARG A 7 -15.51 64.53 -19.36
N ALA A 8 -16.36 63.84 -18.63
CA ALA A 8 -15.93 62.73 -17.79
C ALA A 8 -15.89 61.47 -18.70
N ALA A 9 -14.68 61.12 -19.13
CA ALA A 9 -14.42 59.91 -19.89
C ALA A 9 -14.64 58.67 -19.00
N ASN A 10 -15.32 57.69 -19.58
CA ASN A 10 -15.51 56.34 -19.06
C ASN A 10 -14.15 55.63 -18.95
N THR A 11 -13.60 55.48 -17.73
CA THR A 11 -12.43 54.63 -17.48
C THR A 11 -12.84 53.36 -16.76
N SER A 12 -13.26 52.39 -17.58
CA SER A 12 -13.14 50.97 -17.27
C SER A 12 -11.65 50.60 -17.25
N THR A 13 -11.03 50.65 -16.07
CA THR A 13 -9.68 50.11 -15.85
C THR A 13 -9.73 49.05 -14.75
N ARG A 14 -9.97 47.80 -15.14
CA ARG A 14 -9.59 46.61 -14.36
C ARG A 14 -8.20 46.15 -14.78
N PRO A 15 -7.16 46.37 -13.96
CA PRO A 15 -6.04 45.44 -13.99
C PRO A 15 -5.46 45.18 -12.58
N GLN A 16 -6.16 44.44 -11.71
CA GLN A 16 -5.56 43.88 -10.47
C GLN A 16 -6.21 42.55 -10.00
N GLN A 17 -6.65 41.68 -10.91
CA GLN A 17 -7.29 40.39 -10.52
C GLN A 17 -6.35 39.17 -10.52
N TRP A 18 -5.14 39.24 -11.09
CA TRP A 18 -4.28 38.06 -11.24
C TRP A 18 -3.37 37.76 -10.03
N ALA A 19 -3.03 38.75 -9.20
CA ALA A 19 -2.08 38.58 -8.10
C ALA A 19 -2.66 37.78 -6.91
N ILE A 20 -3.98 37.85 -6.67
CA ILE A 20 -4.67 37.12 -5.59
C ILE A 20 -4.83 35.63 -5.95
N ALA A 21 -5.03 35.31 -7.23
CA ALA A 21 -5.14 33.93 -7.70
C ALA A 21 -3.78 33.19 -7.62
N TYR A 22 -2.66 33.87 -7.89
CA TYR A 22 -1.33 33.24 -7.92
C TYR A 22 -0.77 32.90 -6.52
N GLY A 23 -1.12 33.68 -5.48
CA GLY A 23 -0.77 33.39 -4.08
C GLY A 23 -1.67 32.33 -3.43
N SER A 24 -2.94 32.30 -3.83
CA SER A 24 -3.93 31.29 -3.44
C SER A 24 -3.56 29.89 -3.97
N GLN A 25 -3.11 29.82 -5.24
CA GLN A 25 -2.75 28.56 -5.91
C GLN A 25 -1.66 27.77 -5.16
N LYS A 26 -0.60 28.44 -4.68
CA LYS A 26 0.55 27.80 -4.02
C LYS A 26 0.26 27.33 -2.60
N ARG A 27 -0.60 28.05 -1.85
CA ARG A 27 -1.00 27.67 -0.49
C ARG A 27 -1.94 26.46 -0.50
N SER A 28 -2.89 26.44 -1.43
CA SER A 28 -3.82 25.32 -1.59
C SER A 28 -3.13 24.08 -2.14
N THR A 29 -2.20 24.18 -3.09
CA THR A 29 -1.45 23.01 -3.57
C THR A 29 -0.57 22.42 -2.48
N MET A 30 0.09 23.24 -1.66
CA MET A 30 0.90 22.76 -0.54
C MET A 30 0.04 22.04 0.51
N ALA A 31 -1.13 22.59 0.84
CA ALA A 31 -2.07 21.97 1.77
C ALA A 31 -2.57 20.59 1.26
N ILE A 32 -2.95 20.51 -0.02
CA ILE A 32 -3.38 19.26 -0.64
C ILE A 32 -2.24 18.23 -0.62
N MET A 33 -1.03 18.62 -1.00
CA MET A 33 0.13 17.73 -0.96
C MET A 33 0.45 17.25 0.46
N THR A 34 0.38 18.13 1.47
CA THR A 34 0.58 17.71 2.87
C THR A 34 -0.51 16.78 3.37
N LEU A 35 -1.77 16.97 2.95
CA LEU A 35 -2.88 16.06 3.30
C LEU A 35 -2.71 14.69 2.63
N LEU A 36 -2.28 14.66 1.37
CA LEU A 36 -2.01 13.42 0.64
C LEU A 36 -0.83 12.66 1.26
N ILE A 37 0.24 13.36 1.63
CA ILE A 37 1.38 12.76 2.33
C ILE A 37 0.94 12.22 3.68
N TRP A 38 0.19 12.99 4.46
CA TRP A 38 -0.32 12.55 5.76
C TRP A 38 -1.23 11.32 5.63
N LEU A 39 -2.10 11.28 4.62
CA LEU A 39 -2.94 10.12 4.29
C LEU A 39 -2.09 8.87 4.05
N VAL A 40 -1.02 8.99 3.25
CA VAL A 40 -0.10 7.87 2.95
C VAL A 40 0.68 7.42 4.18
N MET A 41 1.01 8.32 5.11
CA MET A 41 1.74 7.97 6.34
C MET A 41 0.88 7.25 7.39
N THR A 42 -0.45 7.20 7.23
CA THR A 42 -1.36 6.49 8.15
C THR A 42 -1.63 5.03 7.75
N VAL A 43 -1.04 4.58 6.64
CA VAL A 43 -1.22 3.20 6.16
C VAL A 43 -0.26 2.29 6.94
N ASP A 44 -0.80 1.55 7.90
CA ASP A 44 -0.05 0.50 8.60
C ASP A 44 0.13 -0.70 7.65
N VAL A 45 1.38 -1.00 7.28
CA VAL A 45 1.72 -2.19 6.50
C VAL A 45 1.63 -3.38 7.43
N ALA A 46 0.45 -4.00 7.50
CA ALA A 46 0.21 -5.19 8.30
C ALA A 46 1.09 -6.36 7.80
N GLN A 47 2.21 -6.66 8.46
CA GLN A 47 2.98 -7.88 8.23
C GLN A 47 3.24 -8.59 9.56
N PRO A 48 2.41 -9.62 9.86
CA PRO A 48 2.87 -11.01 9.83
C PRO A 48 1.78 -12.04 9.42
N ALA A 49 0.60 -11.59 8.98
CA ALA A 49 -0.48 -12.49 8.56
C ALA A 49 -0.15 -13.22 7.24
N ASP A 50 0.58 -12.55 6.35
CA ASP A 50 0.90 -13.06 5.01
C ASP A 50 1.83 -14.29 5.06
N THR A 51 2.79 -14.31 5.98
CA THR A 51 3.76 -15.41 6.07
C THR A 51 3.15 -16.67 6.65
N LEU A 52 2.27 -16.55 7.65
CA LEU A 52 1.51 -17.68 8.18
C LEU A 52 0.55 -18.24 7.11
N TYR A 53 -0.14 -17.36 6.38
CA TYR A 53 -1.01 -17.74 5.28
C TYR A 53 -0.23 -18.49 4.19
N LEU A 54 0.91 -17.96 3.76
CA LEU A 54 1.77 -18.58 2.75
C LEU A 54 2.32 -19.93 3.22
N CYS A 55 2.73 -20.03 4.49
CA CYS A 55 3.16 -21.28 5.10
C CYS A 55 2.06 -22.34 5.05
N MET A 56 0.82 -21.98 5.41
CA MET A 56 -0.34 -22.90 5.33
C MET A 56 -0.65 -23.31 3.88
N LYS A 57 -0.63 -22.37 2.93
CA LYS A 57 -0.87 -22.66 1.51
C LYS A 57 0.17 -23.64 0.95
N ASN A 58 1.43 -23.50 1.35
CA ASN A 58 2.46 -24.45 0.95
C ASN A 58 2.27 -25.82 1.62
N CYS A 59 1.88 -25.89 2.90
CA CYS A 59 1.53 -27.18 3.52
C CYS A 59 0.40 -27.91 2.76
N GLU A 60 -0.63 -27.19 2.35
CA GLU A 60 -1.74 -27.74 1.55
C GLU A 60 -1.24 -28.24 0.18
N GLN A 61 -0.42 -27.44 -0.51
CA GLN A 61 0.16 -27.81 -1.79
C GLN A 61 1.05 -29.04 -1.67
N CYS A 62 1.94 -29.10 -0.67
CA CYS A 62 2.82 -30.22 -0.44
C CYS A 62 2.01 -31.49 -0.14
N LYS A 63 0.92 -31.38 0.64
CA LYS A 63 0.01 -32.50 0.88
C LYS A 63 -0.64 -33.00 -0.42
N SER A 64 -1.01 -32.10 -1.32
CA SER A 64 -1.54 -32.49 -2.64
C SER A 64 -0.49 -33.15 -3.53
N MET A 65 0.79 -32.79 -3.42
CA MET A 65 1.87 -33.36 -4.23
C MET A 65 2.34 -34.72 -3.71
N TYR A 66 2.52 -34.86 -2.40
CA TYR A 66 3.12 -36.05 -1.77
C TYR A 66 2.07 -37.00 -1.18
N GLY A 67 0.82 -36.58 -1.03
CA GLY A 67 -0.26 -37.44 -0.55
C GLY A 67 -0.03 -37.95 0.87
N ALA A 68 -0.13 -39.26 1.07
CA ALA A 68 0.02 -39.90 2.38
C ALA A 68 1.43 -39.70 2.98
N TYR A 69 2.47 -39.66 2.13
CA TYR A 69 3.87 -39.48 2.50
C TYR A 69 4.17 -38.13 3.20
N PHE A 70 3.27 -37.15 3.12
CA PHE A 70 3.46 -35.85 3.74
C PHE A 70 2.48 -35.59 4.89
N GLU A 71 3.02 -35.28 6.06
CA GLU A 71 2.30 -35.00 7.29
C GLU A 71 1.82 -33.54 7.33
N GLY A 72 0.79 -33.25 6.54
CA GLY A 72 0.21 -31.91 6.42
C GLY A 72 -0.21 -31.29 7.75
N ASP A 73 -0.75 -32.08 8.68
CA ASP A 73 -1.14 -31.62 10.02
C ASP A 73 0.07 -31.18 10.87
N LEU A 74 1.20 -31.89 10.76
CA LEU A 74 2.45 -31.52 11.42
C LEU A 74 3.02 -30.23 10.80
N CYS A 75 2.98 -30.11 9.46
CA CYS A 75 3.37 -28.90 8.75
C CYS A 75 2.56 -27.69 9.21
N ALA A 76 1.23 -27.79 9.23
CA ALA A 76 0.34 -26.70 9.64
C ALA A 76 0.57 -26.29 11.12
N LYS A 77 0.74 -27.27 12.02
CA LYS A 77 1.07 -26.99 13.43
C LYS A 77 2.39 -26.23 13.57
N SER A 78 3.40 -26.59 12.79
CA SER A 78 4.69 -25.87 12.77
C SER A 78 4.54 -24.46 12.23
N CYS A 79 3.76 -24.24 11.16
CA CYS A 79 3.43 -22.89 10.67
C CYS A 79 2.83 -22.02 11.77
N PHE A 80 1.84 -22.53 12.53
CA PHE A 80 1.25 -21.79 13.65
C PHE A 80 2.26 -21.52 14.78
N ARG A 81 3.04 -22.53 15.17
CA ARG A 81 4.02 -22.40 16.27
C ARG A 81 5.11 -21.38 15.97
N LEU A 82 5.56 -21.32 14.73
CA LEU A 82 6.61 -20.42 14.26
C LEU A 82 6.06 -19.13 13.65
N LYS A 83 4.74 -18.93 13.62
CA LYS A 83 4.07 -17.78 12.98
C LYS A 83 4.56 -17.52 11.55
N GLY A 84 4.78 -18.59 10.78
CA GLY A 84 5.30 -18.50 9.41
C GLY A 84 6.74 -17.99 9.28
N ALA A 85 7.56 -18.01 10.35
CA ALA A 85 8.98 -17.64 10.28
C ALA A 85 9.82 -18.58 9.39
N PHE A 86 9.32 -19.80 9.18
CA PHE A 86 9.82 -20.75 8.21
C PHE A 86 8.67 -21.12 7.27
N ILE A 87 8.90 -21.05 5.96
CA ILE A 87 7.92 -21.37 4.92
C ILE A 87 8.46 -22.60 4.17
N PRO A 88 7.75 -23.74 4.18
CA PRO A 88 8.15 -24.91 3.42
C PRO A 88 8.01 -24.67 1.91
N ASP A 89 8.92 -25.22 1.12
CA ASP A 89 8.86 -25.28 -0.34
C ASP A 89 8.69 -26.73 -0.78
N CYS A 90 7.60 -27.04 -1.47
CA CYS A 90 7.25 -28.39 -1.86
C CYS A 90 8.23 -29.01 -2.88
N ILE A 91 9.00 -28.19 -3.58
CA ILE A 91 9.99 -28.63 -4.56
C ILE A 91 11.33 -28.89 -3.86
N ASP A 92 11.63 -28.14 -2.80
CA ASP A 92 12.83 -28.37 -1.98
C ASP A 92 12.57 -29.40 -0.87
N VAL A 93 12.94 -30.65 -1.16
CA VAL A 93 12.83 -31.79 -0.23
C VAL A 93 13.56 -31.52 1.10
N ALA A 94 14.64 -30.74 1.12
CA ALA A 94 15.34 -30.41 2.35
C ALA A 94 14.47 -29.55 3.28
N SER A 95 13.64 -28.66 2.72
CA SER A 95 12.73 -27.81 3.49
C SER A 95 11.56 -28.58 4.12
N ILE A 96 11.08 -29.62 3.43
CA ILE A 96 9.92 -30.43 3.87
C ILE A 96 10.30 -31.75 4.55
N GLY A 97 11.58 -32.12 4.61
CA GLY A 97 12.03 -33.43 5.08
C GLY A 97 11.57 -33.79 6.50
N GLN A 98 11.33 -32.80 7.35
CA GLN A 98 10.79 -32.99 8.70
C GLN A 98 9.30 -33.38 8.74
N PHE A 99 8.58 -33.20 7.62
CA PHE A 99 7.16 -33.51 7.46
C PHE A 99 6.94 -34.72 6.56
N LEU A 100 7.99 -35.34 6.03
CA LEU A 100 7.88 -36.55 5.24
C LEU A 100 7.88 -37.77 6.16
N ASN A 101 6.89 -38.65 5.97
CA ASN A 101 6.82 -39.93 6.66
C ASN A 101 7.81 -40.90 5.99
N LYS A 102 8.62 -41.59 6.80
CA LYS A 102 9.67 -42.52 6.31
C LYS A 102 9.17 -43.96 6.21
N ASN A 103 7.88 -44.18 6.48
CA ASN A 103 7.34 -45.50 6.81
C ASN A 103 6.44 -46.07 5.68
N GLU A 104 6.50 -45.48 4.49
CA GLU A 104 5.79 -45.91 3.27
C GLU A 104 6.80 -46.15 2.14
#